data_AF-A0A6V7HVH3-F1
#
_entry.id   AF-A0A6V7HVH3-F1
#
_cell.length_a   1.000
_cell.length_b   1.000
_cell.length_c   1.000
_cell.angle_alpha   90.00
_cell.angle_beta   90.00
_cell.angle_gamma   90.00
#
_symmetry.space_group_name_H-M   'P 1'
#
loop_
_entity.id
_entity.type
_entity.pdbx_description
1 polymer ?
#
loop_
_entity_poly.entity_id
_entity_poly.type
_entity_poly.pdbx_seq_one_letter_code
_entity_poly.pdbx_strand_id
1 'polypeptide(L)'
;YPIGNLQLPYFTEWVKEVFNVDLQKRVPAQPLPASFPEPIISRELVDAIEQLKITFSLDGMDRLFRAHGHTLREIYELKRGSIERIPDIVLWP
;
A
#
# COMPACT_ATOMS: atom_id res chain seq x y z
N TYR A 1 -19.69 -7.54 -1.72
CA TYR A 1 -20.16 -7.80 -0.34
C TYR A 1 -21.66 -7.67 -0.27
N PRO A 2 -22.37 -8.38 0.63
CA PRO A 2 -23.82 -8.25 0.82
C PRO A 2 -24.31 -6.81 1.09
N ILE A 3 -23.45 -5.98 1.70
CA ILE A 3 -23.70 -4.55 1.92
C ILE A 3 -23.36 -3.65 0.72
N GLY A 4 -22.85 -4.23 -0.38
CA GLY A 4 -22.42 -3.47 -1.55
C GLY A 4 -23.58 -2.76 -2.23
N ASN A 5 -23.40 -1.47 -2.54
CA ASN A 5 -24.39 -0.59 -3.17
C ASN A 5 -25.68 -0.34 -2.36
N LEU A 6 -25.72 -0.71 -1.08
CA LEU A 6 -26.84 -0.34 -0.20
C LEU A 6 -26.60 1.03 0.42
N GLN A 7 -27.67 1.81 0.58
CA GLN A 7 -27.61 3.03 1.39
C GLN A 7 -27.64 2.67 2.87
N LEU A 8 -26.78 3.34 3.65
CA LEU A 8 -26.69 3.20 5.10
C LEU A 8 -27.13 4.52 5.77
N PRO A 9 -28.43 4.84 5.78
CA PRO A 9 -28.92 6.19 6.12
C PRO A 9 -28.52 6.65 7.54
N TYR A 10 -28.49 5.72 8.50
CA TYR A 10 -28.18 6.02 9.90
C TYR A 10 -26.68 5.92 10.24
N PHE A 11 -25.84 5.40 9.35
CA PHE A 11 -24.42 5.23 9.64
C PHE A 11 -23.70 6.57 9.83
N THR A 12 -24.04 7.57 9.01
CA THR A 12 -23.45 8.91 9.09
C THR A 12 -23.80 9.61 10.40
N GLU A 13 -25.04 9.48 10.87
CA GLU A 13 -25.51 10.04 12.14
C GLU A 13 -24.79 9.40 13.32
N TRP A 14 -24.77 8.06 13.36
CA TRP A 14 -24.05 7.30 14.37
C TRP A 14 -22.55 7.69 14.48
N VAL A 15 -21.86 7.87 13.35
CA VAL A 15 -20.44 8.31 13.36
C VAL A 15 -20.29 9.69 14.00
N LYS A 16 -21.18 10.64 13.68
CA LYS A 16 -21.12 12.00 14.25
C LYS A 16 -21.33 11.97 15.76
N GLU A 17 -22.29 11.19 16.24
CA GLU A 17 -22.61 11.09 17.67
C GLU A 17 -21.49 10.39 18.47
N VAL A 18 -20.97 9.27 17.96
CA VAL A 18 -19.98 8.46 18.69
C VAL A 18 -18.60 9.09 18.70
N PHE A 19 -18.16 9.67 17.57
CA PHE A 19 -16.81 10.23 17.45
C PHE A 19 -16.75 11.75 17.60
N ASN A 20 -17.90 12.44 17.65
CA ASN A 20 -18.01 13.91 17.74
C ASN A 20 -17.16 14.64 16.67
N VAL A 21 -17.31 14.21 15.41
CA VAL A 21 -16.50 14.68 14.27
C VAL A 21 -17.29 15.55 13.30
N ASP A 22 -16.58 16.48 12.66
CA ASP A 22 -17.08 17.26 11.53
C ASP A 22 -16.60 16.65 10.20
N LEU A 23 -17.54 16.12 9.41
CA LEU A 23 -17.27 15.43 8.16
C LEU A 23 -16.78 16.35 7.02
N GLN A 24 -16.87 17.68 7.20
CA GLN A 24 -16.29 18.65 6.27
C GLN A 24 -14.78 18.79 6.46
N LYS A 25 -14.24 18.45 7.65
CA LYS A 25 -12.81 18.49 7.94
C LYS A 25 -12.10 17.24 7.43
N ARG A 26 -11.86 17.21 6.12
CA ARG A 26 -11.17 16.09 5.47
C ARG A 26 -9.67 16.30 5.46
N VAL A 27 -8.94 15.22 5.69
CA VAL A 27 -7.49 15.18 5.46
C VAL A 27 -7.28 14.32 4.18
N PRO A 28 -6.83 14.88 3.06
CA PRO A 28 -6.68 14.15 1.80
C PRO A 28 -5.42 13.29 1.80
N ALA A 29 -5.48 12.03 1.32
CA ALA A 29 -4.32 11.14 1.16
C ALA A 29 -3.21 11.79 0.31
N GLN A 30 -1.94 11.42 0.57
CA GLN A 30 -0.86 11.76 -0.34
C GLN A 30 -1.04 11.08 -1.71
N PRO A 31 -0.58 11.69 -2.81
CA PRO A 31 -0.58 11.03 -4.12
C PRO A 31 0.35 9.82 -4.12
N LEU A 32 0.24 8.98 -5.16
CA LEU A 32 1.21 7.91 -5.36
C LEU A 32 2.64 8.47 -5.45
N PRO A 33 3.64 7.79 -4.88
CA PRO A 33 5.02 8.24 -4.97
C PRO A 33 5.48 8.31 -6.42
N ALA A 34 6.19 9.38 -6.77
CA ALA A 34 6.79 9.54 -8.11
C ALA A 34 8.14 8.84 -8.24
N SER A 35 8.79 8.52 -7.13
CA SER A 35 10.09 7.85 -7.07
C SER A 35 10.14 6.85 -5.92
N PHE A 36 11.01 5.85 -6.07
CA PHE A 36 11.19 4.75 -5.12
C PHE A 36 12.68 4.56 -4.84
N PRO A 37 13.05 4.01 -3.67
CA PRO A 37 14.42 3.58 -3.42
C PRO A 37 14.87 2.56 -4.48
N GLU A 38 16.05 2.75 -5.04
CA GLU A 38 16.63 1.82 -6.02
C GLU A 38 16.80 0.42 -5.40
N PRO A 39 16.50 -0.65 -6.14
CA PRO A 39 16.68 -2.01 -5.66
C PRO A 39 18.18 -2.36 -5.58
N ILE A 40 18.60 -2.97 -4.47
CA ILE A 40 19.98 -3.43 -4.28
C ILE A 40 20.05 -4.92 -4.62
N ILE A 41 20.55 -5.27 -5.81
CA ILE A 41 20.54 -6.65 -6.34
C ILE A 41 21.87 -6.98 -7.03
N SER A 42 22.34 -8.23 -6.86
CA SER A 42 23.52 -8.74 -7.56
C SER A 42 23.16 -9.41 -8.88
N ARG A 43 24.07 -9.40 -9.85
CA ARG A 43 23.84 -10.01 -11.18
C ARG A 43 23.66 -11.53 -11.07
N GLU A 44 24.43 -12.15 -10.18
CA GLU A 44 24.38 -13.59 -9.94
C GLU A 44 22.99 -14.06 -9.48
N LEU A 45 22.28 -13.24 -8.70
CA LEU A 45 20.91 -13.54 -8.27
C LEU A 45 19.92 -13.44 -9.44
N VAL A 46 20.04 -12.40 -10.26
CA VAL A 46 19.17 -12.20 -11.43
C VAL A 46 19.34 -13.37 -12.41
N ASP A 47 20.58 -13.73 -12.73
CA ASP A 47 20.89 -14.84 -13.63
C ASP A 47 20.31 -16.17 -13.12
N ALA A 48 20.38 -16.43 -11.80
CA ALA A 48 19.80 -17.63 -11.20
C ALA A 48 18.26 -17.65 -11.29
N ILE A 49 17.59 -16.51 -11.06
CA ILE A 49 16.12 -16.38 -11.18
C ILE A 49 15.68 -16.62 -12.63
N GLU A 50 16.40 -16.05 -13.59
CA GLU A 50 16.13 -16.23 -15.02
C GLU A 50 16.33 -17.69 -15.47
N GLN A 51 17.38 -18.36 -14.99
CA GLN A 51 17.61 -19.79 -15.24
C GLN A 51 16.48 -20.67 -14.69
N LEU A 52 15.96 -20.33 -13.51
CA LEU A 52 14.81 -20.98 -12.90
C LEU A 52 13.48 -20.63 -13.60
N LYS A 53 13.48 -19.67 -14.53
CA LYS A 53 12.30 -19.17 -15.24
C LYS A 53 11.19 -18.65 -14.29
N ILE A 54 11.60 -18.10 -13.14
CA ILE A 54 10.68 -17.51 -12.17
C ILE A 54 10.35 -16.08 -12.63
N THR A 55 9.07 -15.73 -12.62
CA THR A 55 8.65 -14.37 -12.96
C THR A 55 9.04 -13.43 -11.82
N PHE A 56 9.61 -12.27 -12.14
CA PHE A 56 10.01 -11.28 -11.16
C PHE A 56 9.72 -9.84 -11.59
N SER A 57 9.71 -8.92 -10.63
CA SER A 57 9.54 -7.49 -10.86
C SER A 57 10.46 -6.69 -9.95
N LEU A 58 11.04 -5.64 -10.53
CA LEU A 58 11.82 -4.61 -9.85
C LEU A 58 11.06 -3.28 -9.76
N ASP A 59 9.82 -3.25 -10.25
CA ASP A 59 8.99 -2.05 -10.27
C ASP A 59 8.71 -1.55 -8.85
N GLY A 60 8.83 -0.22 -8.68
CA GLY A 60 8.69 0.42 -7.37
C GLY A 60 7.30 0.26 -6.76
N MET A 61 6.24 0.25 -7.57
CA MET A 61 4.88 0.05 -7.10
C MET A 61 4.64 -1.40 -6.67
N ASP A 62 5.13 -2.37 -7.42
CA ASP A 62 5.06 -3.79 -7.04
C ASP A 62 5.76 -4.07 -5.71
N ARG A 63 6.90 -3.42 -5.49
CA ARG A 63 7.69 -3.49 -4.26
C ARG A 63 6.98 -2.79 -3.11
N LEU A 64 6.48 -1.56 -3.31
CA LEU A 64 5.74 -0.80 -2.30
C LEU A 64 4.48 -1.55 -1.83
N PHE A 65 3.71 -2.14 -2.76
CA PHE A 65 2.49 -2.88 -2.46
C PHE A 65 2.72 -4.08 -1.53
N ARG A 66 3.95 -4.63 -1.54
CA ARG A 66 4.36 -5.77 -0.70
C ARG A 66 5.22 -5.35 0.49
N ALA A 67 5.44 -4.06 0.68
CA ALA A 67 6.27 -3.51 1.77
C ALA A 67 5.49 -3.28 3.07
N HIS A 68 4.17 -3.53 3.08
CA HIS A 68 3.32 -3.26 4.23
C HIS A 68 2.22 -4.29 4.42
N GLY A 69 1.80 -4.46 5.68
CA GLY A 69 0.56 -5.14 6.06
C GLY A 69 -0.62 -4.17 6.15
N HIS A 70 -1.47 -4.39 7.17
CA HIS A 70 -2.70 -3.63 7.41
C HIS A 70 -2.79 -3.10 8.84
N THR A 71 -1.68 -2.96 9.57
CA THR A 71 -1.70 -2.27 10.85
C THR A 71 -2.05 -0.79 10.65
N LEU A 72 -2.61 -0.15 11.70
CA LEU A 72 -2.94 1.27 11.65
C LEU A 72 -1.71 2.13 11.25
N ARG A 73 -0.53 1.80 11.80
CA ARG A 73 0.72 2.50 11.50
C ARG A 73 1.07 2.40 10.03
N GLU A 74 1.09 1.20 9.47
CA GLU A 74 1.45 0.97 8.06
C GLU A 74 0.51 1.70 7.09
N ILE A 75 -0.81 1.63 7.33
CA ILE A 75 -1.79 2.33 6.49
C ILE A 75 -1.68 3.86 6.65
N TYR A 76 -1.31 4.33 7.84
CA TYR A 76 -1.04 5.74 8.07
C TYR A 76 0.18 6.20 7.28
N GLU A 77 1.31 5.50 7.38
CA GLU A 77 2.53 5.82 6.62
C GLU A 77 2.27 5.82 5.11
N LEU A 78 1.50 4.85 4.59
CA LEU A 78 1.15 4.82 3.17
C LEU A 78 0.35 6.05 2.72
N LYS A 79 -0.53 6.59 3.59
CA LYS A 79 -1.41 7.73 3.27
C LYS A 79 -0.80 9.10 3.59
N ARG A 80 0.22 9.16 4.46
CA ARG A 80 0.65 10.41 5.13
C ARG A 80 2.16 10.55 5.30
N GLY A 81 2.91 9.47 5.14
CA GLY A 81 4.34 9.43 5.43
C GLY A 81 5.08 8.66 4.36
N SER A 82 6.10 7.93 4.77
CA SER A 82 6.93 7.14 3.86
C SER A 82 7.32 5.82 4.50
N ILE A 83 7.41 4.79 3.66
CA ILE A 83 7.98 3.52 4.06
C ILE A 83 9.47 3.58 3.75
N GLU A 84 10.30 3.64 4.79
CA GLU A 84 11.75 3.84 4.66
C GLU A 84 12.44 2.75 3.82
N ARG A 85 11.94 1.51 3.91
CA ARG A 85 12.48 0.37 3.19
C ARG A 85 11.38 -0.47 2.55
N ILE A 86 11.49 -0.65 1.23
CA ILE A 86 10.66 -1.59 0.45
C ILE A 86 11.52 -2.78 0.00
N PRO A 87 10.95 -3.96 -0.32
CA PRO A 87 11.70 -5.10 -0.89
C PRO A 87 12.52 -4.68 -2.11
N ASP A 88 13.62 -5.36 -2.43
CA ASP A 88 14.39 -5.06 -3.66
C ASP A 88 13.81 -5.73 -4.90
N ILE A 89 13.21 -6.91 -4.74
CA ILE A 89 12.66 -7.72 -5.82
C ILE A 89 11.38 -8.40 -5.36
N VAL A 90 10.44 -8.56 -6.29
CA VAL A 90 9.23 -9.37 -6.11
C VAL A 90 9.35 -10.59 -7.01
N LEU A 91 9.11 -11.78 -6.46
CA LEU A 91 9.12 -13.05 -7.18
C LEU A 91 7.71 -13.66 -7.18
N TRP A 92 7.33 -14.27 -8.30
CA TRP A 92 6.12 -15.07 -8.45
C TRP A 92 6.52 -16.49 -8.88
N PRO A 93 6.70 -17.40 -7.91
CA PRO A 93 7.08 -18.78 -8.16
C PRO A 93 5.93 -19.63 -8.71
#